data_AF-A0A938GXT1-F1
#
_entry.id   AF-A0A938GXT1-F1
#
_cell.length_a   1.000
_cell.length_b   1.000
_cell.length_c   1.000
_cell.angle_alpha   90.00
_cell.angle_beta   90.00
_cell.angle_gamma   90.00
#
_symmetry.space_group_name_H-M   'P 1'
#
loop_
_entity.id
_entity.type
_entity.pdbx_description
1 polymer ?
#
loop_
_entity_poly.entity_id
_entity_poly.type
_entity_poly.pdbx_seq_one_letter_code
_entity_poly.pdbx_strand_id
1 'polypeptide(L)'
;MRGRGRRVWPVLLAGVAMATVRGAERAAEGPPLTADHVLILANSEDPDSLQIARHYAEVRGVPAKNLLALKMPLVEAITWREFVATMWDPLLEVLQPAGWIDAVPMATTDFVGRKKYAPNHHRIAALVVCRGVPLKIEHDPALSAEVKPFTARGEF
;
A
#
# COMPACT_ATOMS: atom_id res chain seq x y z
N MET A 1 -50.41 8.08 76.68
CA MET A 1 -50.98 8.72 75.47
C MET A 1 -49.86 9.37 74.66
N ARG A 2 -49.76 9.01 73.37
CA ARG A 2 -48.99 9.62 72.25
C ARG A 2 -47.61 10.25 72.53
N GLY A 3 -46.57 9.61 71.99
CA GLY A 3 -45.26 10.23 71.72
C GLY A 3 -44.60 9.54 70.52
N ARG A 4 -44.63 10.20 69.37
CA ARG A 4 -44.40 9.69 68.00
C ARG A 4 -42.93 9.88 67.62
N GLY A 5 -42.13 8.83 67.59
CA GLY A 5 -40.73 8.87 67.14
C GLY A 5 -40.60 8.59 65.64
N ARG A 6 -40.50 9.64 64.81
CA ARG A 6 -40.18 9.56 63.38
C ARG A 6 -38.71 9.15 63.21
N ARG A 7 -38.44 8.00 62.59
CA ARG A 7 -37.11 7.63 62.09
C ARG A 7 -37.07 7.90 60.59
N VAL A 8 -36.22 8.84 60.21
CA VAL A 8 -35.88 9.24 58.85
C VAL A 8 -35.00 8.17 58.19
N TRP A 9 -35.36 7.73 56.99
CA TRP A 9 -34.55 6.84 56.15
C TRP A 9 -33.69 7.71 55.21
N PRO A 10 -32.36 7.53 55.15
CA PRO A 10 -31.53 8.35 54.28
C PRO A 10 -31.67 7.92 52.82
N VAL A 11 -31.69 8.94 51.97
CA VAL A 11 -31.72 8.90 50.51
C VAL A 11 -30.43 8.25 49.98
N LEU A 12 -30.57 7.19 49.18
CA LEU A 12 -29.48 6.64 48.36
C LEU A 12 -29.45 7.40 47.02
N LEU A 13 -28.49 8.31 46.88
CA LEU A 13 -28.12 8.93 45.61
C LEU A 13 -27.19 7.98 44.85
N ALA A 14 -27.71 7.33 43.82
CA ALA A 14 -26.90 6.57 42.87
C ALA A 14 -26.23 7.55 41.89
N GLY A 15 -24.92 7.72 42.03
CA GLY A 15 -24.10 8.48 41.09
C GLY A 15 -23.85 7.68 39.81
N VAL A 16 -24.29 8.20 38.67
CA VAL A 16 -23.92 7.69 37.35
C VAL A 16 -22.53 8.22 36.99
N ALA A 17 -21.53 7.34 37.04
CA ALA A 17 -20.19 7.65 36.53
C ALA A 17 -20.23 7.60 35.00
N MET A 18 -20.18 8.77 34.35
CA MET A 18 -20.09 8.88 32.90
C MET A 18 -18.66 8.55 32.48
N ALA A 19 -18.44 7.30 32.07
CA ALA A 19 -17.18 6.86 31.51
C ALA A 19 -16.96 7.60 30.17
N THR A 20 -16.04 8.55 30.16
CA THR A 20 -15.58 9.18 28.92
C THR A 20 -14.85 8.12 28.10
N VAL A 21 -15.50 7.62 27.04
CA VAL A 21 -14.84 6.82 26.01
C VAL A 21 -13.83 7.73 25.32
N ARG A 22 -12.58 7.64 25.75
CA ARG A 22 -11.45 8.29 25.10
C ARG A 22 -11.13 7.47 23.87
N GLY A 23 -11.83 7.76 22.77
CA GLY A 23 -11.53 7.21 21.46
C GLY A 23 -10.09 7.59 21.13
N ALA A 24 -9.17 6.64 21.26
CA ALA A 24 -7.85 6.78 20.68
C ALA A 24 -8.01 6.63 19.17
N GLU A 25 -8.21 7.76 18.49
CA GLU A 25 -7.94 7.86 17.07
C GLU A 25 -6.44 7.61 16.90
N ARG A 26 -6.03 6.34 16.80
CA ARG A 26 -4.73 6.03 16.23
C ARG A 26 -4.81 6.46 14.78
N ALA A 27 -4.17 7.59 14.46
CA ALA A 27 -3.69 7.83 13.12
C ALA A 27 -3.06 6.52 12.64
N ALA A 28 -3.46 6.03 11.46
CA ALA A 28 -2.91 4.80 10.92
C ALA A 28 -1.41 4.99 10.73
N GLU A 29 -0.62 4.55 11.71
CA GLU A 29 0.82 4.52 11.62
C GLU A 29 1.16 3.53 10.51
N GLY A 30 1.86 4.00 9.47
CA GLY A 30 2.29 3.15 8.38
C GLY A 30 3.18 2.00 8.90
N PRO A 31 3.42 0.97 8.07
CA PRO A 31 4.26 -0.14 8.48
C PRO A 31 5.64 0.38 8.95
N PRO A 32 6.18 -0.13 10.07
CA PRO A 32 7.47 0.33 10.56
C PRO A 32 8.55 -0.03 9.53
N LEU A 33 9.56 0.83 9.38
CA LEU A 33 10.68 0.60 8.46
C LEU A 33 11.66 -0.46 9.02
N THR A 34 11.18 -1.70 9.14
CA THR A 34 11.97 -2.87 9.53
C THR A 34 12.20 -3.77 8.31
N ALA A 35 13.26 -4.60 8.37
CA ALA A 35 13.68 -5.43 7.24
C ALA A 35 12.58 -6.40 6.75
N ASP A 36 11.71 -6.86 7.66
CA ASP A 36 10.58 -7.74 7.33
C ASP A 36 9.49 -7.07 6.47
N HIS A 37 9.44 -5.73 6.46
CA HIS A 37 8.49 -4.92 5.69
C HIS A 37 9.12 -4.32 4.42
N VAL A 38 10.37 -4.66 4.11
CA VAL A 38 11.07 -4.21 2.90
C VAL A 38 11.00 -5.28 1.83
N LEU A 39 10.60 -4.89 0.62
CA LEU A 39 10.66 -5.71 -0.59
C LEU A 39 11.81 -5.23 -1.48
N ILE A 40 12.40 -6.16 -2.23
CA ILE A 40 13.46 -5.87 -3.22
C ILE A 40 12.97 -6.35 -4.58
N LEU A 41 12.97 -5.49 -5.58
CA LEU A 41 12.60 -5.83 -6.96
C LEU A 41 13.84 -5.89 -7.84
N ALA A 42 14.03 -7.02 -8.49
CA ALA A 42 15.15 -7.28 -9.39
C ALA A 42 14.67 -7.77 -10.75
N ASN A 43 15.40 -7.41 -11.80
CA ASN A 43 15.18 -7.99 -13.13
C ASN A 43 15.87 -9.36 -13.21
N SER A 44 15.10 -10.42 -13.41
CA SER A 44 15.63 -11.78 -13.52
C SER A 44 16.42 -12.02 -14.82
N GLU A 45 16.24 -11.18 -15.83
CA GLU A 45 16.99 -11.24 -17.09
C GLU A 45 18.36 -10.54 -17.00
N ASP A 46 18.63 -9.81 -15.91
CA ASP A 46 19.91 -9.15 -15.63
C ASP A 46 20.63 -9.86 -14.45
N PRO A 47 21.68 -10.66 -14.70
CA PRO A 47 22.44 -11.32 -13.64
C PRO A 47 23.03 -10.36 -12.60
N ASP A 48 23.44 -9.15 -13.01
CA ASP A 48 23.98 -8.14 -12.11
C ASP A 48 22.89 -7.59 -11.20
N SER A 49 21.67 -7.39 -11.73
CA SER A 49 20.50 -7.01 -10.93
C SER A 49 20.27 -8.01 -9.80
N LEU A 50 20.32 -9.32 -10.11
CA LEU A 50 20.11 -10.37 -9.14
C LEU A 50 21.22 -10.43 -8.09
N GLN A 51 22.48 -10.23 -8.50
CA GLN A 51 23.61 -10.18 -7.59
C GLN A 51 23.49 -9.00 -6.61
N ILE A 52 23.17 -7.81 -7.10
CA ILE A 52 22.96 -6.61 -6.28
C ILE A 52 21.80 -6.83 -5.30
N ALA A 53 20.68 -7.40 -5.76
CA ALA A 53 19.51 -7.65 -4.93
C ALA A 53 19.81 -8.62 -3.77
N ARG A 54 20.50 -9.73 -4.04
CA ARG A 54 20.92 -10.70 -3.00
C ARG A 54 21.88 -10.07 -2.00
N HIS A 55 22.89 -9.34 -2.50
CA HIS A 55 23.85 -8.66 -1.64
C HIS A 55 23.17 -7.62 -0.74
N TYR A 56 22.25 -6.82 -1.29
CA TYR A 56 21.48 -5.85 -0.52
C TYR A 56 20.64 -6.54 0.57
N ALA A 57 19.99 -7.66 0.23
CA ALA A 57 19.18 -8.42 1.17
C ALA A 57 20.02 -8.92 2.36
N GLU A 58 21.19 -9.49 2.08
CA GLU A 58 22.13 -9.98 3.10
C GLU A 58 22.62 -8.85 4.02
N VAL A 59 23.13 -7.75 3.45
CA VAL A 59 23.71 -6.63 4.22
C VAL A 59 22.65 -5.92 5.08
N ARG A 60 21.41 -5.84 4.59
CA ARG A 60 20.32 -5.14 5.29
C ARG A 60 19.44 -6.07 6.13
N GLY A 61 19.75 -7.37 6.16
CA GLY A 61 18.95 -8.37 6.88
C GLY A 61 17.52 -8.51 6.34
N VAL A 62 17.29 -8.16 5.07
CA VAL A 62 15.98 -8.34 4.42
C VAL A 62 15.80 -9.83 4.15
N PRO A 63 14.68 -10.45 4.57
CA PRO A 63 14.43 -11.87 4.31
C PRO A 63 14.51 -12.19 2.81
N ALA A 64 15.19 -13.29 2.45
CA ALA A 64 15.34 -13.68 1.04
C ALA A 64 14.01 -13.86 0.30
N LYS A 65 12.93 -14.25 1.01
CA LYS A 65 11.56 -14.36 0.46
C LYS A 65 10.96 -13.01 0.03
N ASN A 66 11.55 -11.90 0.45
CA ASN A 66 11.12 -10.54 0.09
C ASN A 66 11.81 -10.05 -1.20
N LEU A 67 12.69 -10.86 -1.80
CA LEU A 67 13.29 -10.60 -3.10
C LEU A 67 12.35 -11.08 -4.21
N LEU A 68 11.83 -10.11 -4.97
CA LEU A 68 10.97 -10.29 -6.12
C LEU A 68 11.83 -10.24 -7.39
N ALA A 69 12.14 -11.40 -7.97
CA ALA A 69 12.84 -11.50 -9.24
C ALA A 69 11.82 -11.68 -10.36
N LEU A 70 11.59 -10.63 -11.15
CA LEU A 70 10.63 -10.64 -12.25
C LEU A 70 11.33 -10.53 -13.60
N LYS A 71 10.77 -11.20 -14.61
CA LYS A 71 11.26 -11.12 -15.98
C LYS A 71 10.82 -9.79 -16.61
N MET A 72 11.78 -8.91 -16.88
CA MET A 72 11.53 -7.57 -17.43
C MET A 72 12.48 -7.28 -18.60
N PRO A 73 12.12 -6.38 -19.54
CA PRO A 73 13.03 -5.94 -20.60
C PRO A 73 14.32 -5.34 -20.03
N LEU A 74 15.45 -5.51 -20.73
CA LEU A 74 16.74 -4.92 -20.36
C LEU A 74 16.87 -3.43 -20.74
N VAL A 75 15.83 -2.87 -21.37
CA VAL A 75 15.77 -1.46 -21.76
C VAL A 75 15.04 -0.65 -20.69
N GLU A 76 15.47 0.59 -20.49
CA GLU A 76 14.89 1.46 -19.45
C GLU A 76 13.52 2.03 -19.85
N ALA A 77 13.30 2.25 -21.15
CA ALA A 77 12.06 2.77 -21.70
C ALA A 77 11.22 1.63 -22.28
N ILE A 78 9.99 1.49 -21.79
CA ILE A 78 9.05 0.45 -22.20
C ILE A 78 7.68 1.04 -22.50
N THR A 79 6.86 0.32 -23.26
CA THR A 79 5.46 0.71 -23.49
C THR A 79 4.58 0.47 -22.25
N TRP A 80 3.42 1.11 -22.20
CA TRP A 80 2.42 0.80 -21.16
C TRP A 80 2.05 -0.67 -21.11
N ARG A 81 1.88 -1.32 -22.27
CA ARG A 81 1.50 -2.73 -22.35
C ARG A 81 2.57 -3.66 -21.77
N GLU A 82 3.83 -3.39 -22.07
CA GLU A 82 4.96 -4.13 -21.50
C GLU A 82 5.05 -3.93 -20.00
N PHE A 83 4.83 -2.70 -19.52
CA PHE A 83 4.75 -2.43 -18.08
C PHE A 83 3.65 -3.26 -17.40
N VAL A 84 2.45 -3.33 -18.00
CA VAL A 84 1.37 -4.15 -17.45
C VAL A 84 1.78 -5.62 -17.35
N ALA A 85 2.27 -6.16 -18.47
CA ALA A 85 2.53 -7.59 -18.61
C ALA A 85 3.77 -8.08 -17.84
N THR A 86 4.80 -7.24 -17.69
CA THR A 86 6.10 -7.64 -17.11
C THR A 86 6.31 -7.17 -15.68
N MET A 87 5.57 -6.15 -15.24
CA MET A 87 5.71 -5.58 -13.89
C MET A 87 4.40 -5.58 -13.13
N TRP A 88 3.36 -4.92 -13.64
CA TRP A 88 2.13 -4.68 -12.88
C TRP A 88 1.41 -5.97 -12.49
N ASP A 89 1.05 -6.79 -13.48
CA ASP A 89 0.31 -8.03 -13.22
C ASP A 89 1.16 -9.03 -12.42
N PRO A 90 2.43 -9.31 -12.77
CA PRO A 90 3.27 -10.22 -11.98
C PRO A 90 3.49 -9.76 -10.53
N LEU A 91 3.65 -8.45 -10.29
CA LEU A 91 3.78 -7.94 -8.92
C LEU A 91 2.51 -8.22 -8.11
N LEU A 92 1.34 -7.94 -8.66
CA LEU A 92 0.08 -8.14 -7.93
C LEU A 92 -0.20 -9.62 -7.69
N GLU A 93 0.14 -10.48 -8.64
CA GLU A 93 0.04 -11.94 -8.52
C GLU A 93 0.96 -12.52 -7.44
N VAL A 94 2.08 -11.85 -7.11
CA VAL A 94 2.95 -12.25 -6.00
C VAL A 94 2.52 -11.60 -4.68
N LEU A 95 2.22 -10.30 -4.69
CA LEU A 95 1.99 -9.51 -3.47
C LEU A 95 0.66 -9.82 -2.80
N GLN A 96 -0.40 -10.04 -3.58
CA GLN A 96 -1.74 -10.29 -3.05
C GLN A 96 -1.83 -11.62 -2.29
N PRO A 97 -1.49 -12.79 -2.87
CA PRO A 97 -1.59 -14.06 -2.16
C PRO A 97 -0.59 -14.17 -0.99
N ALA A 98 0.53 -13.45 -1.04
CA ALA A 98 1.49 -13.36 0.06
C ALA A 98 1.07 -12.38 1.18
N GLY A 99 -0.10 -11.75 1.06
CA GLY A 99 -0.65 -10.82 2.04
C GLY A 99 0.21 -9.57 2.25
N TRP A 100 0.93 -9.13 1.22
CA TRP A 100 1.65 -7.84 1.24
C TRP A 100 0.70 -6.68 0.99
N ILE A 101 -0.29 -6.92 0.13
CA ILE A 101 -1.39 -6.04 -0.18
C ILE A 101 -2.70 -6.78 0.10
N ASP A 102 -3.62 -6.10 0.76
CA ASP A 102 -5.03 -6.49 0.79
C ASP A 102 -5.74 -5.64 -0.25
N ALA A 103 -6.09 -6.27 -1.36
CA ALA A 103 -6.75 -5.61 -2.47
C ALA A 103 -7.80 -6.53 -3.08
N VAL A 104 -8.97 -5.98 -3.38
CA VAL A 104 -10.05 -6.72 -4.05
C VAL A 104 -9.87 -6.56 -5.57
N PRO A 105 -9.71 -7.66 -6.33
CA PRO A 105 -9.62 -7.59 -7.78
C PRO A 105 -11.00 -7.19 -8.34
N MET A 106 -11.02 -6.22 -9.24
CA MET A 106 -12.22 -5.82 -9.95
C MET A 106 -12.28 -6.54 -11.29
N ALA A 107 -13.50 -6.86 -11.76
CA ALA A 107 -13.71 -7.45 -13.09
C ALA A 107 -13.42 -6.49 -14.26
N THR A 108 -13.01 -5.25 -13.97
CA THR A 108 -12.77 -4.21 -14.98
C THR A 108 -11.27 -3.98 -15.15
N THR A 109 -10.87 -3.77 -16.40
CA THR A 109 -9.55 -3.27 -16.76
C THR A 109 -9.65 -1.79 -17.11
N ASP A 110 -8.52 -1.08 -17.02
CA ASP A 110 -8.43 0.26 -17.59
C ASP A 110 -8.14 0.22 -19.11
N PHE A 111 -7.95 1.40 -19.69
CA PHE A 111 -7.70 1.57 -21.13
C PHE A 111 -6.34 1.04 -21.59
N VAL A 112 -5.39 0.82 -20.68
CA VAL A 112 -4.07 0.19 -20.96
C VAL A 112 -4.05 -1.31 -20.64
N GLY A 113 -5.17 -1.88 -20.19
CA GLY A 113 -5.31 -3.30 -19.90
C GLY A 113 -4.90 -3.70 -18.48
N ARG A 114 -4.59 -2.74 -17.59
CA ARG A 114 -4.32 -3.05 -16.17
C ARG A 114 -5.61 -3.51 -15.51
N LYS A 115 -5.55 -4.65 -14.84
CA LYS A 115 -6.61 -5.08 -13.92
C LYS A 115 -6.75 -4.04 -12.82
N LYS A 116 -7.97 -3.58 -12.56
CA LYS A 116 -8.24 -2.65 -11.46
C LYS A 116 -8.30 -3.41 -10.15
N TYR A 117 -7.66 -2.86 -9.14
CA TYR A 117 -7.69 -3.35 -7.77
C TYR A 117 -8.17 -2.23 -6.85
N ALA A 118 -9.01 -2.57 -5.88
CA ALA A 118 -9.37 -1.68 -4.79
C ALA A 118 -8.49 -2.02 -3.57
N PRO A 119 -7.38 -1.28 -3.32
CA PRO A 119 -6.51 -1.54 -2.19
C PRO A 119 -7.17 -1.05 -0.89
N ASN A 120 -7.19 -1.91 0.12
CA ASN A 120 -7.68 -1.59 1.46
C ASN A 120 -6.53 -1.35 2.43
N HIS A 121 -5.48 -2.18 2.35
CA HIS A 121 -4.35 -2.14 3.28
C HIS A 121 -3.08 -2.68 2.63
N HIS A 122 -1.91 -2.28 3.13
CA HIS A 122 -0.62 -2.89 2.78
C HIS A 122 0.31 -2.88 3.98
N ARG A 123 1.27 -3.82 4.00
CA ARG A 123 2.33 -3.90 5.03
C ARG A 123 3.72 -3.63 4.47
N ILE A 124 3.81 -3.04 3.29
CA ILE A 124 5.08 -2.67 2.65
C ILE A 124 5.55 -1.33 3.21
N ALA A 125 6.76 -1.30 3.80
CA ALA A 125 7.40 -0.07 4.27
C ALA A 125 8.30 0.55 3.19
N ALA A 126 8.95 -0.28 2.36
CA ALA A 126 9.75 0.18 1.22
C ALA A 126 9.81 -0.87 0.12
N LEU A 127 9.95 -0.40 -1.13
CA LEU A 127 10.30 -1.21 -2.29
C LEU A 127 11.63 -0.72 -2.84
N VAL A 128 12.66 -1.55 -2.72
CA VAL A 128 14.00 -1.27 -3.24
C VAL A 128 14.08 -1.77 -4.67
N VAL A 129 14.26 -0.86 -5.61
CA VAL A 129 14.36 -1.18 -7.04
C VAL A 129 15.83 -1.34 -7.40
N CYS A 130 16.21 -2.51 -7.92
CA CYS A 130 17.58 -2.76 -8.38
C CYS A 130 17.80 -2.29 -9.82
N ARG A 131 19.09 -2.25 -10.22
CA ARG A 131 19.51 -2.03 -11.60
C ARG A 131 18.75 -2.95 -12.56
N GLY A 132 18.51 -2.50 -13.80
CA GLY A 132 17.88 -3.32 -14.84
C GLY A 132 16.36 -3.38 -14.77
N VAL A 133 15.74 -2.79 -13.75
CA VAL A 133 14.29 -2.55 -13.73
C VAL A 133 13.97 -1.34 -14.62
N PRO A 134 13.00 -1.43 -15.55
CA PRO A 134 12.61 -0.31 -16.40
C PRO A 134 12.21 0.94 -15.60
N LEU A 135 12.61 2.11 -16.09
CA LEU A 135 12.48 3.40 -15.38
C LEU A 135 11.53 4.37 -16.06
N LYS A 136 11.20 4.14 -17.33
CA LYS A 136 10.42 5.07 -18.15
C LYS A 136 9.33 4.34 -18.92
N ILE A 137 8.17 4.98 -19.00
CA ILE A 137 7.14 4.64 -19.96
C ILE A 137 7.30 5.52 -21.20
N GLU A 138 7.37 4.91 -22.37
CA GLU A 138 7.39 5.61 -23.65
C GLU A 138 6.11 6.43 -23.85
N HIS A 139 6.25 7.59 -24.48
CA HIS A 139 5.11 8.44 -24.76
C HIS A 139 4.26 7.81 -25.85
N ASP A 140 2.99 7.57 -25.53
CA ASP A 140 1.98 7.12 -26.48
C ASP A 140 0.92 8.22 -26.65
N PRO A 141 0.86 8.89 -27.82
CA PRO A 141 -0.14 9.92 -28.09
C PRO A 141 -1.59 9.43 -27.99
N ALA A 142 -1.85 8.14 -28.19
CA ALA A 142 -3.19 7.58 -28.04
C ALA A 142 -3.62 7.51 -26.55
N LEU A 143 -2.66 7.57 -25.63
CA LEU A 143 -2.87 7.48 -24.18
C LEU A 143 -2.68 8.82 -23.46
N SER A 144 -2.26 9.88 -24.16
CA SER A 144 -2.19 11.22 -23.60
C SER A 144 -3.60 11.80 -23.48
N ALA A 145 -4.09 11.97 -22.25
CA ALA A 145 -5.29 12.76 -22.03
C ALA A 145 -4.99 14.23 -22.32
N GLU A 146 -5.86 14.89 -23.08
CA GLU A 146 -5.85 16.34 -23.20
C GLU A 146 -5.97 16.95 -21.80
N VAL A 147 -4.99 17.76 -21.40
CA VAL A 147 -5.02 18.47 -20.12
C VAL A 147 -6.09 19.56 -20.25
N LYS A 148 -7.31 19.24 -19.82
CA LYS A 148 -8.38 20.23 -19.75
C LYS A 148 -7.94 21.34 -18.77
N PRO A 149 -8.06 22.62 -19.16
CA PRO A 149 -7.80 23.72 -18.24
C PRO A 149 -8.63 23.54 -16.96
N PHE A 150 -8.04 23.82 -15.80
CA PHE A 150 -8.75 23.76 -14.52
C PHE A 150 -9.96 24.69 -14.48
N THR A 151 -9.98 25.73 -15.33
CA THR A 151 -11.12 26.62 -15.49
C THR A 151 -11.33 26.98 -16.97
N ALA A 152 -12.59 27.17 -17.37
CA ALA A 152 -12.95 27.65 -18.71
C ALA A 152 -12.87 29.19 -18.86
N ARG A 153 -12.29 29.89 -17.88
CA ARG A 153 -12.16 31.36 -17.92
C ARG A 153 -10.87 31.72 -18.61
N GLY A 154 -10.96 32.42 -19.74
CA GLY A 154 -9.79 32.85 -20.54
C GLY A 154 -8.95 33.98 -19.92
N GLU A 155 -9.02 34.17 -18.61
CA GLU A 155 -8.24 35.18 -17.87
C GLU A 155 -6.97 34.59 -17.24
N PHE A 156 -6.75 33.27 -17.36
CA PHE A 156 -5.54 32.56 -16.95
C PHE A 156 -5.13 31.54 -18.00
#